data_AF-A0A9P5TXD7-F1
#
_entry.id   AF-A0A9P5TXD7-F1
#
_cell.length_a   1.000
_cell.length_b   1.000
_cell.length_c   1.000
_cell.angle_alpha   90.00
_cell.angle_beta   90.00
_cell.angle_gamma   90.00
#
_symmetry.space_group_name_H-M   'P 1'
#
loop_
_entity.id
_entity.type
_entity.pdbx_description
1 polymer ?
#
loop_
_entity_poly.entity_id
_entity_poly.type
_entity_poly.pdbx_seq_one_letter_code
_entity_poly.pdbx_strand_id
1 'polypeptide(L)'
;MVTTASVHVSAIHDSVVHPMLLCFSNCPLDKTRQSSVRKRLDDIETAVQAGRAKLRPCLVLPNSMESALKDSKRKICLMATFDDTPIDQLPVMMRHFVIPVETGSLDWDITSFEPHNRLGTNPQWKPKEGVKSQWALGYLYEVDEANLECWRGGYHLDFEQQARFLDLCASKKKRWIERAANPAFRVKMLNSVLKLTALIDESRNTRKILAVKIKIFSPRS
;
A
#
# COMPACT_ATOMS: atom_id res chain seq x y z
N MET A 1 -31.33 -7.52 9.55
CA MET A 1 -29.97 -7.74 10.08
C MET A 1 -29.09 -6.64 9.53
N VAL A 2 -28.48 -5.83 10.38
CA VAL A 2 -27.52 -4.82 9.95
C VAL A 2 -26.25 -5.58 9.58
N THR A 3 -25.99 -5.78 8.29
CA THR A 3 -24.68 -6.24 7.83
C THR A 3 -23.69 -5.16 8.22
N THR A 4 -22.95 -5.38 9.30
CA THR A 4 -21.73 -4.62 9.59
C THR A 4 -20.84 -4.80 8.39
N ALA A 5 -20.77 -3.78 7.54
CA ALA A 5 -20.00 -3.85 6.33
C ALA A 5 -18.53 -4.08 6.71
N SER A 6 -17.95 -5.14 6.17
CA SER A 6 -16.58 -5.57 6.46
C SER A 6 -15.59 -4.87 5.53
N VAL A 7 -14.35 -4.70 6.00
CA VAL A 7 -13.25 -4.36 5.09
C VAL A 7 -13.10 -5.50 4.09
N HIS A 8 -13.12 -5.18 2.80
CA HIS A 8 -13.03 -6.17 1.74
C HIS A 8 -11.93 -5.82 0.75
N VAL A 9 -11.54 -6.81 -0.05
CA VAL A 9 -10.48 -6.67 -1.04
C VAL A 9 -11.10 -6.29 -2.38
N SER A 10 -10.58 -5.22 -2.95
CA SER A 10 -10.89 -4.72 -4.27
C SER A 10 -9.59 -4.53 -5.06
N ALA A 11 -9.68 -3.90 -6.23
CA ALA A 11 -8.56 -3.59 -7.08
C ALA A 11 -8.58 -2.11 -7.47
N ILE A 12 -7.40 -1.55 -7.72
CA ILE A 12 -7.26 -0.18 -8.19
C ILE A 12 -6.01 -0.04 -9.07
N HIS A 13 -6.11 0.77 -10.13
CA HIS A 13 -4.94 1.21 -10.88
C HIS A 13 -4.18 2.27 -10.07
N ASP A 14 -3.00 1.92 -9.55
CA ASP A 14 -2.20 2.84 -8.75
C ASP A 14 -0.70 2.49 -8.72
N SER A 15 0.10 3.29 -8.02
CA SER A 15 1.51 3.07 -7.73
C SER A 15 1.73 2.75 -6.25
N VAL A 16 2.60 1.78 -5.95
CA VAL A 16 2.98 1.44 -4.56
C VAL A 16 3.68 2.58 -3.82
N VAL A 17 4.20 3.57 -4.55
CA VAL A 17 4.80 4.78 -3.96
C VAL A 17 3.80 5.91 -3.75
N HIS A 18 2.60 5.82 -4.33
CA HIS A 18 1.60 6.89 -4.23
C HIS A 18 1.24 7.21 -2.77
N PRO A 19 0.92 6.22 -1.90
CA PRO A 19 0.66 6.49 -0.49
C PRO A 19 1.81 7.23 0.22
N MET A 20 3.04 6.93 -0.17
CA MET A 20 4.24 7.51 0.44
C MET A 20 4.46 8.95 -0.01
N LEU A 21 4.18 9.27 -1.27
CA LEU A 21 4.25 10.64 -1.78
C LEU A 21 3.15 11.50 -1.17
N LEU A 22 1.95 10.94 -0.94
CA LEU A 22 0.87 11.60 -0.18
C LEU A 22 1.25 11.88 1.28
N CYS A 23 2.09 11.06 1.90
CA CYS A 23 2.62 11.39 3.23
C CYS A 23 3.46 12.66 3.20
N PHE A 24 4.27 12.85 2.15
CA PHE A 24 5.17 13.98 2.02
C PHE A 24 4.51 15.28 1.58
N SER A 25 3.41 15.22 0.83
CA SER A 25 2.66 16.43 0.43
C SER A 25 2.14 17.21 1.64
N ASN A 26 1.95 16.53 2.77
CA ASN A 26 1.51 17.12 4.04
C ASN A 26 2.67 17.47 4.99
N CYS A 27 3.92 17.27 4.58
CA CYS A 27 5.10 17.55 5.42
C CYS A 27 5.76 18.89 5.04
N PRO A 28 6.42 19.58 5.98
CA PRO A 28 7.16 20.81 5.66
C PRO A 28 8.41 20.47 4.83
N LEU A 29 8.38 20.77 3.54
CA LEU A 29 9.49 20.57 2.61
C LEU A 29 9.99 21.93 2.10
N ASP A 30 11.27 22.01 1.76
CA ASP A 30 11.75 23.14 0.95
C ASP A 30 11.12 23.10 -0.44
N LYS A 31 11.16 24.25 -1.13
CA LYS A 31 10.53 24.43 -2.45
C LYS A 31 10.94 23.36 -3.45
N THR A 32 12.23 23.00 -3.52
CA THR A 32 12.74 22.02 -4.50
C THR A 32 12.19 20.63 -4.24
N ARG A 33 12.18 20.19 -2.98
CA ARG A 33 11.61 18.88 -2.59
C ARG A 33 10.10 18.85 -2.77
N GLN A 34 9.40 19.93 -2.42
CA GLN A 34 7.96 20.05 -2.61
C GLN A 34 7.58 19.96 -4.10
N SER A 35 8.28 20.68 -4.99
CA SER A 35 8.08 20.59 -6.43
C SER A 35 8.35 19.19 -6.97
N SER A 36 9.38 18.51 -6.46
CA SER A 36 9.71 17.13 -6.85
C SER A 36 8.60 16.15 -6.46
N VAL A 37 8.09 16.24 -5.22
CA VAL A 37 6.97 15.40 -4.75
C VAL A 37 5.72 15.66 -5.59
N ARG A 38 5.37 16.94 -5.80
CA ARG A 38 4.19 17.32 -6.59
C ARG A 38 4.26 16.78 -8.01
N LYS A 39 5.38 16.99 -8.70
CA LYS A 39 5.59 16.45 -10.04
C LYS A 39 5.36 14.94 -10.09
N ARG A 40 5.86 14.19 -9.10
CA ARG A 40 5.67 12.73 -9.05
C ARG A 40 4.24 12.30 -8.74
N LEU A 41 3.50 13.07 -7.92
CA LEU A 41 2.08 12.84 -7.71
C LEU A 41 1.31 13.09 -9.03
N ASP A 42 1.56 14.21 -9.70
CA ASP A 42 0.94 14.54 -10.99
C ASP A 42 1.23 13.46 -12.06
N ASP A 43 2.47 12.95 -12.12
CA ASP A 43 2.85 11.84 -13.02
C ASP A 43 2.04 10.56 -12.72
N ILE A 44 1.83 10.24 -11.44
CA ILE A 44 1.04 9.07 -11.01
C ILE A 44 -0.42 9.27 -11.37
N GLU A 45 -1.03 10.41 -11.00
CA GLU A 45 -2.42 10.72 -11.29
C GLU A 45 -2.70 10.66 -12.79
N THR A 46 -1.81 11.23 -13.60
CA THR A 46 -1.88 11.15 -15.07
C THR A 46 -1.80 9.71 -15.57
N ALA A 47 -0.96 8.88 -14.96
CA ALA A 47 -0.87 7.46 -15.32
C ALA A 47 -2.12 6.68 -14.90
N VAL A 48 -2.73 6.99 -13.75
CA VAL A 48 -3.97 6.38 -13.27
C VAL A 48 -5.13 6.74 -14.19
N GLN A 49 -5.35 8.03 -14.46
CA GLN A 49 -6.43 8.52 -15.33
C GLN A 49 -6.31 7.98 -16.77
N ALA A 50 -5.09 7.78 -17.25
CA ALA A 50 -4.84 7.20 -18.57
C ALA A 50 -4.90 5.65 -18.60
N GLY A 51 -5.24 4.98 -17.49
CA GLY A 51 -5.24 3.52 -17.40
C GLY A 51 -3.86 2.86 -17.55
N ARG A 52 -2.78 3.65 -17.44
CA ARG A 52 -1.38 3.23 -17.58
C ARG A 52 -0.73 2.85 -16.25
N ALA A 53 -1.36 3.17 -15.13
CA ALA A 53 -0.97 2.68 -13.82
C ALA A 53 -1.25 1.17 -13.72
N LYS A 54 -0.65 0.53 -12.72
CA LYS A 54 -0.76 -0.93 -12.58
C LYS A 54 -1.98 -1.26 -11.73
N LEU A 55 -2.77 -2.25 -12.14
CA LEU A 55 -3.82 -2.81 -11.30
C LEU A 55 -3.22 -3.49 -10.07
N ARG A 56 -3.72 -3.15 -8.88
CA ARG A 56 -3.23 -3.65 -7.60
C ARG A 56 -4.39 -4.04 -6.69
N PRO A 57 -4.24 -5.10 -5.89
CA PRO A 57 -5.18 -5.35 -4.82
C PRO A 57 -5.13 -4.22 -3.77
N CYS A 58 -6.27 -3.89 -3.21
CA CYS A 58 -6.40 -2.94 -2.11
C CYS A 58 -7.46 -3.41 -1.10
N LEU A 59 -7.29 -3.02 0.16
CA LEU A 59 -8.31 -3.16 1.20
C LEU A 59 -9.18 -1.90 1.20
N VAL A 60 -10.49 -2.06 1.08
CA VAL A 60 -11.47 -0.98 1.03
C VAL A 60 -12.22 -0.91 2.36
N LEU A 61 -12.24 0.28 2.96
CA LEU A 61 -13.02 0.54 4.15
C LEU A 61 -14.50 0.75 3.79
N PRO A 62 -15.42 0.20 4.59
CA PRO A 62 -16.85 0.42 4.40
C PRO A 62 -17.30 1.80 4.90
N ASN A 63 -18.16 2.46 4.12
CA ASN A 63 -18.69 3.80 4.44
C ASN A 63 -19.46 3.84 5.77
N SER A 64 -20.04 2.72 6.20
CA SER A 64 -20.74 2.65 7.50
C SER A 64 -19.84 2.87 8.71
N MET A 65 -18.51 2.82 8.51
CA MET A 65 -17.53 3.16 9.55
C MET A 65 -17.07 4.61 9.50
N GLU A 66 -17.57 5.39 8.54
CA GLU A 66 -17.26 6.81 8.39
C GLU A 66 -18.52 7.64 8.59
N SER A 67 -18.42 8.73 9.35
CA SER A 67 -19.51 9.68 9.52
C SER A 67 -19.78 10.39 8.19
N ALA A 68 -20.76 9.90 7.42
CA ALA A 68 -21.41 10.57 6.29
C ALA A 68 -20.48 11.43 5.39
N LEU A 69 -19.35 10.88 4.94
CA LEU A 69 -18.55 11.53 3.90
C LEU A 69 -19.23 11.33 2.55
N LYS A 70 -19.17 12.38 1.71
CA LYS A 70 -19.78 12.47 0.37
C LYS A 70 -19.70 11.14 -0.39
N ASP A 71 -20.85 10.70 -0.90
CA ASP A 71 -21.19 9.35 -1.38
C ASP A 71 -20.31 8.72 -2.50
N SER A 72 -19.13 9.24 -2.80
CA SER A 72 -18.27 8.75 -3.89
C SER A 72 -16.81 8.52 -3.54
N LYS A 73 -16.37 8.79 -2.30
CA LYS A 73 -14.99 8.56 -1.86
C LYS A 73 -14.90 7.36 -0.92
N ARG A 74 -13.88 6.53 -1.11
CA ARG A 74 -13.59 5.36 -0.28
C ARG A 74 -12.18 5.46 0.27
N LYS A 75 -11.99 5.16 1.56
CA LYS A 75 -10.65 4.97 2.12
C LYS A 75 -10.14 3.58 1.76
N ILE A 76 -8.91 3.53 1.26
CA ILE A 76 -8.25 2.30 0.88
C ILE A 76 -6.83 2.20 1.42
N CYS A 77 -6.30 0.99 1.42
CA CYS A 77 -4.89 0.67 1.64
C CYS A 77 -4.42 -0.28 0.54
N LEU A 78 -3.26 -0.02 -0.07
CA LEU A 78 -2.73 -0.91 -1.10
C LEU A 78 -2.20 -2.20 -0.49
N MET A 79 -2.38 -3.31 -1.21
CA MET A 79 -1.71 -4.58 -0.94
C MET A 79 -0.58 -4.80 -1.95
N ALA A 80 0.48 -5.45 -1.52
CA ALA A 80 1.69 -5.70 -2.31
C ALA A 80 2.37 -7.01 -1.89
N THR A 81 3.01 -7.68 -2.84
CA THR A 81 3.67 -8.97 -2.58
C THR A 81 5.20 -8.90 -2.66
N PHE A 82 5.76 -7.79 -3.15
CA PHE A 82 7.20 -7.52 -3.33
C PHE A 82 8.09 -8.70 -3.80
N ASP A 83 7.51 -9.70 -4.48
CA ASP A 83 8.16 -10.95 -4.93
C ASP A 83 9.12 -11.57 -3.89
N ASP A 84 8.65 -11.71 -2.65
CA ASP A 84 9.43 -12.24 -1.52
C ASP A 84 10.71 -11.47 -1.19
N THR A 85 10.81 -10.22 -1.64
CA THR A 85 11.90 -9.36 -1.19
C THR A 85 11.80 -9.18 0.32
N PRO A 86 12.87 -9.51 1.08
CA PRO A 86 12.92 -9.29 2.51
C PRO A 86 12.60 -7.84 2.89
N ILE A 87 11.89 -7.62 4.01
CA ILE A 87 11.48 -6.28 4.43
C ILE A 87 12.70 -5.36 4.59
N ASP A 88 13.81 -5.88 5.10
CA ASP A 88 15.06 -5.13 5.29
C ASP A 88 15.78 -4.76 3.98
N GLN A 89 15.27 -5.21 2.83
CA GLN A 89 15.72 -4.81 1.49
C GLN A 89 14.76 -3.82 0.82
N LEU A 90 13.54 -3.65 1.34
CA LEU A 90 12.60 -2.63 0.84
C LEU A 90 13.13 -1.21 1.10
N PRO A 91 12.67 -0.16 0.38
CA PRO A 91 12.99 1.22 0.72
C PRO A 91 12.58 1.53 2.17
N VAL A 92 13.39 2.31 2.88
CA VAL A 92 13.25 2.49 4.35
C VAL A 92 11.85 2.99 4.73
N MET A 93 11.27 3.88 3.91
CA MET A 93 9.91 4.35 4.13
C MET A 93 8.85 3.26 3.92
N MET A 94 9.02 2.35 2.96
CA MET A 94 8.08 1.24 2.76
C MET A 94 8.02 0.36 4.01
N ARG A 95 9.19 0.04 4.59
CA ARG A 95 9.30 -0.78 5.81
C ARG A 95 8.44 -0.24 6.95
N HIS A 96 8.35 1.08 7.06
CA HIS A 96 7.55 1.74 8.09
C HIS A 96 6.06 1.39 7.97
N PHE A 97 5.55 1.30 6.74
CA PHE A 97 4.12 1.11 6.46
C PHE A 97 3.71 -0.35 6.21
N VAL A 98 4.65 -1.26 5.99
CA VAL A 98 4.35 -2.69 5.74
C VAL A 98 3.65 -3.33 6.96
N ILE A 99 2.52 -3.99 6.68
CA ILE A 99 1.79 -4.88 7.57
C ILE A 99 1.78 -6.28 6.94
N PRO A 100 2.30 -7.33 7.59
CA PRO A 100 2.17 -8.72 7.16
C PRO A 100 0.71 -9.13 6.94
N VAL A 101 0.42 -9.76 5.80
CA VAL A 101 -0.89 -10.35 5.50
C VAL A 101 -0.77 -11.86 5.53
N GLU A 102 -1.65 -12.51 6.28
CA GLU A 102 -1.66 -13.94 6.45
C GLU A 102 -2.02 -14.67 5.17
N THR A 103 -1.13 -15.55 4.72
CA THR A 103 -1.33 -16.34 3.50
C THR A 103 -1.41 -17.82 3.79
N GLY A 104 -2.09 -18.56 2.91
CA GLY A 104 -2.10 -20.03 2.95
C GLY A 104 -0.78 -20.69 2.49
N SER A 105 0.34 -19.96 2.44
CA SER A 105 1.64 -20.53 2.07
C SER A 105 2.25 -21.32 3.24
N LEU A 106 2.57 -22.59 3.00
CA LEU A 106 3.18 -23.48 4.01
C LEU A 106 4.60 -23.05 4.41
N ASP A 107 5.33 -22.42 3.49
CA ASP A 107 6.72 -22.01 3.69
C ASP A 107 6.86 -20.57 4.16
N TRP A 108 5.75 -19.87 4.38
CA TRP A 108 5.82 -18.49 4.83
C TRP A 108 6.13 -18.49 6.32
N ASP A 109 7.30 -17.94 6.68
CA ASP A 109 7.72 -17.80 8.07
C ASP A 109 6.93 -16.68 8.76
N ILE A 110 5.65 -16.96 8.96
CA ILE A 110 4.73 -16.12 9.68
C ILE A 110 5.21 -15.91 11.12
N THR A 111 5.90 -16.91 11.70
CA THR A 111 6.33 -16.93 13.10
C THR A 111 7.28 -15.79 13.47
N SER A 112 7.99 -15.24 12.50
CA SER A 112 8.87 -14.09 12.65
C SER A 112 8.18 -12.77 13.03
N PHE A 113 6.86 -12.64 12.85
CA PHE A 113 6.10 -11.45 13.24
C PHE A 113 5.24 -11.73 14.47
N GLU A 114 4.93 -10.79 15.34
CA GLU A 114 3.98 -11.07 16.42
C GLU A 114 2.53 -11.12 15.88
N PRO A 115 1.64 -12.02 16.36
CA PRO A 115 0.29 -12.19 15.80
C PRO A 115 -0.53 -10.89 15.72
N HIS A 116 -0.41 -10.00 16.71
CA HIS A 116 -1.13 -8.72 16.74
C HIS A 116 -0.59 -7.69 15.71
N ASN A 117 0.56 -7.96 15.09
CA ASN A 117 1.16 -7.14 14.04
C ASN A 117 0.85 -7.67 12.62
N ARG A 118 0.02 -8.71 12.48
CA ARG A 118 -0.36 -9.34 11.21
C ARG A 118 -1.86 -9.20 10.93
N LEU A 119 -2.24 -9.30 9.66
CA LEU A 119 -3.62 -9.24 9.17
C LEU A 119 -4.07 -10.55 8.54
N GLY A 120 -5.12 -11.15 9.07
CA GLY A 120 -5.80 -12.29 8.46
C GLY A 120 -6.94 -11.86 7.53
N THR A 121 -7.15 -12.58 6.43
CA THR A 121 -8.35 -12.44 5.58
C THR A 121 -9.21 -13.70 5.65
N ASN A 122 -10.50 -13.57 5.35
CA ASN A 122 -11.43 -14.66 5.15
C ASN A 122 -12.03 -14.60 3.72
N PRO A 123 -11.92 -15.66 2.89
CA PRO A 123 -11.03 -16.81 3.10
C PRO A 123 -9.56 -16.37 3.25
N GLN A 124 -8.69 -17.26 3.71
CA GLN A 124 -7.27 -16.94 3.84
C GLN A 124 -6.68 -16.57 2.46
N TRP A 125 -5.86 -15.52 2.42
CA TRP A 125 -5.33 -15.01 1.16
C TRP A 125 -4.47 -16.06 0.46
N LYS A 126 -4.74 -16.30 -0.82
CA LYS A 126 -3.97 -17.27 -1.61
C LYS A 126 -2.62 -16.70 -2.06
N PRO A 127 -1.49 -17.35 -1.74
CA PRO A 127 -0.19 -16.94 -2.25
C PRO A 127 -0.17 -17.03 -3.77
N LYS A 128 0.56 -16.11 -4.41
CA LYS A 128 0.93 -16.25 -5.82
C LYS A 128 2.01 -17.33 -5.91
N GLU A 129 2.02 -18.09 -6.99
CA GLU A 129 3.09 -19.06 -7.25
C GLU A 129 4.48 -18.41 -7.16
N GLY A 130 5.37 -19.03 -6.39
CA GLY A 130 6.71 -18.53 -6.12
C GLY A 130 6.77 -17.28 -5.24
N VAL A 131 5.66 -16.88 -4.60
CA VAL A 131 5.60 -15.77 -3.64
C VAL A 131 4.96 -16.23 -2.32
N LYS A 132 5.78 -16.32 -1.29
CA LYS A 132 5.45 -16.79 0.06
C LYS A 132 4.84 -15.69 0.92
N SER A 133 5.29 -14.45 0.74
CA SER A 133 4.99 -13.33 1.62
C SER A 133 4.15 -12.24 0.96
N GLN A 134 3.25 -11.64 1.73
CA GLN A 134 2.38 -10.56 1.27
C GLN A 134 2.15 -9.51 2.35
N TRP A 135 1.86 -8.30 1.89
CA TRP A 135 1.92 -7.11 2.72
C TRP A 135 0.79 -6.15 2.37
N ALA A 136 0.23 -5.48 3.37
CA ALA A 136 -0.56 -4.28 3.21
C ALA A 136 0.33 -3.05 3.50
N LEU A 137 0.22 -2.01 2.68
CA LEU A 137 0.88 -0.72 2.90
C LEU A 137 -0.03 0.14 3.77
N GLY A 138 0.08 0.00 5.10
CA GLY A 138 -0.78 0.57 6.14
C GLY A 138 -0.83 2.09 6.22
N TYR A 139 -1.21 2.72 5.12
CA TYR A 139 -1.51 4.13 4.95
C TYR A 139 -2.86 4.22 4.25
N LEU A 140 -3.86 4.71 5.00
CA LEU A 140 -5.20 4.91 4.48
C LEU A 140 -5.27 6.23 3.72
N TYR A 141 -5.75 6.16 2.48
CA TYR A 141 -5.98 7.33 1.64
C TYR A 141 -7.29 7.19 0.87
N GLU A 142 -7.84 8.32 0.43
CA GLU A 142 -9.12 8.38 -0.25
C GLU A 142 -8.97 8.25 -1.76
N VAL A 143 -9.87 7.50 -2.37
CA VAL A 143 -10.00 7.33 -3.83
C VAL A 143 -11.46 7.44 -4.23
N ASP A 144 -11.73 7.74 -5.50
CA ASP A 144 -13.09 7.65 -6.03
C ASP A 144 -13.54 6.19 -6.11
N GLU A 145 -14.77 5.93 -5.67
CA GLU A 145 -15.38 4.59 -5.73
C GLU A 145 -15.46 4.06 -7.16
N ALA A 146 -15.68 4.96 -8.13
CA ALA A 146 -15.69 4.64 -9.55
C ALA A 146 -14.33 4.12 -10.08
N ASN A 147 -13.23 4.35 -9.36
CA ASN A 147 -11.91 3.84 -9.73
C ASN A 147 -11.61 2.45 -9.15
N LEU A 148 -12.53 1.90 -8.33
CA LEU A 148 -12.39 0.57 -7.77
C LEU A 148 -12.89 -0.48 -8.75
N GLU A 149 -12.12 -1.55 -8.90
CA GLU A 149 -12.42 -2.70 -9.75
C GLU A 149 -12.57 -3.97 -8.93
N CYS A 150 -13.38 -4.91 -9.39
CA CYS A 150 -13.54 -6.19 -8.70
C CYS A 150 -12.22 -6.98 -8.65
N TRP A 151 -11.76 -7.30 -7.44
CA TRP A 151 -10.71 -8.30 -7.25
C TRP A 151 -11.29 -9.69 -7.09
N ARG A 152 -10.66 -10.70 -7.70
CA ARG A 152 -11.12 -12.08 -7.62
C ARG A 152 -10.86 -12.65 -6.21
N GLY A 153 -11.83 -13.37 -5.66
CA GLY A 153 -11.64 -14.20 -4.46
C GLY A 153 -12.47 -13.81 -3.24
N GLY A 154 -13.16 -12.66 -3.24
CA GLY A 154 -14.15 -12.32 -2.18
C GLY A 154 -13.55 -12.18 -0.77
N TYR A 155 -12.26 -11.87 -0.69
CA TYR A 155 -11.54 -11.73 0.58
C TYR A 155 -12.05 -10.54 1.39
N HIS A 156 -12.25 -10.75 2.69
CA HIS A 156 -12.64 -9.72 3.64
C HIS A 156 -11.92 -9.89 4.98
N LEU A 157 -11.91 -8.86 5.80
CA LEU A 157 -11.49 -8.92 7.19
C LEU A 157 -12.73 -9.20 8.04
N ASP A 158 -12.61 -10.10 9.02
CA ASP A 158 -13.60 -10.18 10.08
C ASP A 158 -13.51 -8.94 10.99
N PHE A 159 -14.42 -8.87 11.97
CA PHE A 159 -14.51 -7.72 12.87
C PHE A 159 -13.22 -7.48 13.67
N GLU A 160 -12.56 -8.54 14.14
CA GLU A 160 -11.33 -8.42 14.93
C GLU A 160 -10.16 -7.96 14.07
N GLN A 161 -10.01 -8.56 12.88
CA GLN A 161 -8.99 -8.18 11.91
C GLN A 161 -9.18 -6.76 11.40
N GLN A 162 -10.43 -6.34 11.22
CA GLN A 162 -10.77 -4.97 10.85
C GLN A 162 -10.36 -3.96 11.93
N ALA A 163 -10.71 -4.20 13.19
CA ALA A 163 -10.30 -3.33 14.29
C ALA A 163 -8.76 -3.24 14.37
N ARG A 164 -8.09 -4.40 14.32
CA ARG A 164 -6.63 -4.50 14.32
C ARG A 164 -5.99 -3.74 13.15
N PHE A 165 -6.57 -3.85 11.96
CA PHE A 165 -6.09 -3.16 10.77
C PHE A 165 -6.12 -1.63 10.93
N LEU A 166 -7.22 -1.09 11.45
CA LEU A 166 -7.36 0.34 11.72
C LEU A 166 -6.34 0.80 12.76
N ASP A 167 -6.15 0.05 13.85
CA ASP A 167 -5.18 0.35 14.90
C ASP A 167 -3.74 0.35 14.36
N LEU A 168 -3.39 -0.63 13.52
CA LEU A 168 -2.08 -0.70 12.88
C LEU A 168 -1.83 0.49 11.95
N CYS A 169 -2.82 0.88 11.15
CA CYS A 169 -2.72 2.05 10.27
C CYS A 169 -2.56 3.35 11.08
N ALA A 170 -3.36 3.53 12.14
CA ALA A 170 -3.28 4.69 13.02
C ALA A 170 -1.93 4.78 13.73
N SER A 171 -1.46 3.66 14.30
CA SER A 171 -0.15 3.56 14.97
C SER A 171 1.01 3.87 14.01
N LYS A 172 0.98 3.33 12.78
CA LYS A 172 2.00 3.62 11.76
C LYS A 172 1.98 5.08 11.34
N LYS A 173 0.80 5.67 11.12
CA LYS A 173 0.64 7.10 10.79
C LYS A 173 1.18 7.98 11.92
N LYS A 174 0.82 7.70 13.18
CA LYS A 174 1.32 8.44 14.35
C LYS A 174 2.85 8.39 14.44
N ARG A 175 3.44 7.18 14.39
CA ARG A 175 4.91 7.01 14.40
C ARG A 175 5.58 7.71 13.22
N TRP A 176 4.93 7.76 12.06
CA TRP A 176 5.45 8.51 10.91
C TRP A 176 5.52 10.01 11.24
N ILE A 177 4.42 10.61 11.70
CA ILE A 177 4.34 12.04 12.01
C ILE A 177 5.39 12.43 13.05
N GLU A 178 5.50 11.66 14.14
CA GLU A 178 6.48 11.89 15.20
C GLU A 178 7.92 11.92 14.68
N ARG A 179 8.28 10.96 13.81
CA ARG A 179 9.63 10.88 13.23
C ARG A 179 9.86 11.92 12.13
N ALA A 180 8.83 12.22 11.35
CA ALA A 180 8.89 13.20 10.26
C ALA A 180 9.03 14.64 10.75
N ALA A 181 8.81 14.91 12.04
CA ALA A 181 9.16 16.19 12.67
C ALA A 181 10.67 16.49 12.53
N ASN A 182 11.53 15.46 12.53
CA ASN A 182 12.95 15.61 12.28
C ASN A 182 13.22 15.85 10.77
N PRO A 183 13.82 17.00 10.38
CA PRO A 183 14.08 17.31 8.97
C PRO A 183 15.02 16.31 8.28
N ALA A 184 16.07 15.85 8.96
CA ALA A 184 17.03 14.91 8.39
C ALA A 184 16.38 13.53 8.15
N PHE A 185 15.51 13.08 9.06
CA PHE A 185 14.71 11.87 8.88
C PHE A 185 13.80 12.01 7.66
N ARG A 186 13.07 13.11 7.56
CA ARG A 186 12.15 13.39 6.44
C ARG A 186 12.87 13.39 5.09
N VAL A 187 14.01 14.07 4.99
CA VAL A 187 14.82 14.11 3.77
C VAL A 187 15.36 12.71 3.41
N LYS A 188 15.86 11.95 4.39
CA LYS A 188 16.33 10.57 4.17
C LYS A 188 15.22 9.69 3.61
N MET A 189 14.02 9.78 4.17
CA MET A 189 12.86 9.00 3.71
C MET A 189 12.42 9.40 2.31
N LEU A 190 12.38 10.71 2.01
CA LEU A 190 12.01 11.20 0.69
C LEU A 190 13.00 10.71 -0.38
N ASN A 191 14.30 10.82 -0.10
CA ASN A 191 15.33 10.32 -1.02
C ASN A 191 15.20 8.80 -1.27
N SER A 192 14.81 8.03 -0.23
CA SER A 192 14.55 6.59 -0.38
C SER A 192 13.40 6.30 -1.33
N VAL A 193 12.33 7.11 -1.32
CA VAL A 193 11.18 6.95 -2.23
C VAL A 193 11.52 7.43 -3.64
N LEU A 194 12.18 8.59 -3.77
CA LEU A 194 12.55 9.13 -5.07
C LEU A 194 13.53 8.22 -5.82
N LYS A 195 14.50 7.62 -5.11
CA LYS A 195 15.39 6.61 -5.69
C LYS A 195 14.61 5.40 -6.20
N LEU A 196 13.61 4.92 -5.46
CA LEU A 196 12.75 3.83 -5.93
C LEU A 196 11.98 4.24 -7.19
N THR A 197 11.41 5.45 -7.24
CA THR A 197 10.68 5.91 -8.43
C THR A 197 11.56 6.00 -9.68
N ALA A 198 12.79 6.51 -9.54
CA ALA A 198 13.75 6.56 -10.64
C ALA A 198 14.07 5.16 -11.18
N LEU A 199 14.31 4.18 -10.29
CA LEU A 199 14.53 2.79 -10.67
C LEU A 199 13.31 2.17 -11.38
N ILE A 200 12.09 2.51 -10.95
CA ILE A 200 10.86 2.05 -11.61
C ILE A 200 10.75 2.64 -13.02
N ASP A 201 11.01 3.94 -13.18
CA ASP A 201 10.97 4.63 -14.48
C ASP A 201 12.03 4.08 -15.44
N GLU A 202 13.27 3.88 -14.97
CA GLU A 202 14.37 3.29 -15.74
C GLU A 202 14.07 1.84 -16.15
N SER A 203 13.42 1.06 -15.28
CA SER A 203 13.05 -0.34 -15.59
C SER A 203 11.98 -0.47 -16.69
N ARG A 204 11.18 0.58 -16.92
CA ARG A 204 10.21 0.63 -18.04
C ARG A 204 10.92 0.88 -19.37
N ASN A 205 12.03 1.62 -19.37
CA ASN A 205 12.84 1.91 -20.57
C ASN A 205 13.96 0.88 -20.81
N THR A 206 14.39 0.17 -19.79
CA THR A 206 15.46 -0.83 -19.88
C THR A 206 15.04 -2.10 -19.14
N ARG A 207 14.73 -3.17 -19.89
CA ARG A 207 14.59 -4.52 -19.33
C ARG A 207 15.97 -4.98 -18.79
N LYS A 208 16.37 -4.55 -17.59
CA LYS A 208 17.27 -5.26 -16.66
C LYS A 208 17.66 -4.38 -15.45
N ILE A 209 17.36 -4.90 -14.25
CA ILE A 209 18.24 -4.95 -13.04
C ILE A 209 18.37 -3.61 -12.23
N LEU A 210 18.22 -3.47 -10.89
CA LEU A 210 18.51 -4.33 -9.72
C LEU A 210 17.74 -3.93 -8.41
N ALA A 211 17.61 -4.92 -7.52
CA ALA A 211 17.59 -4.90 -6.03
C ALA A 211 16.28 -4.80 -5.23
N VAL A 212 15.14 -4.52 -5.85
CA VAL A 212 13.86 -5.10 -5.43
C VAL A 212 13.17 -5.42 -6.74
N LYS A 213 13.12 -6.70 -7.14
CA LYS A 213 12.23 -7.09 -8.23
C LYS A 213 10.82 -6.88 -7.69
N ILE A 214 10.29 -5.66 -7.78
CA ILE A 214 8.86 -5.41 -7.56
C ILE A 214 8.16 -5.76 -8.88
N LYS A 215 8.22 -7.01 -9.33
CA LYS A 215 7.32 -7.51 -10.39
C LYS A 215 5.99 -7.89 -9.76
N ILE A 216 5.25 -6.88 -9.33
CA ILE A 216 3.89 -7.10 -8.82
C ILE A 216 3.04 -7.78 -9.93
N PHE A 217 2.31 -8.84 -9.60
CA PHE A 217 1.26 -9.44 -10.42
C PHE A 217 0.34 -8.44 -11.14
N SER A 218 0.14 -8.54 -12.46
CA SER A 218 -1.22 -8.33 -13.02
C SER A 218 -1.71 -9.74 -13.36
N PRO A 219 -2.89 -10.20 -12.92
CA PRO A 219 -3.38 -11.48 -13.37
C PRO A 219 -3.53 -11.43 -14.90
N ARG A 220 -2.73 -12.24 -15.61
CA ARG A 220 -3.04 -12.54 -17.00
C ARG A 220 -4.26 -13.47 -17.01
N SER A 221 -5.14 -13.21 -17.95
CA SER A 221 -6.23 -14.07 -18.40
C SER A 221 -5.76 -15.51 -18.59
#